data_AF-A0A372M087-F1
#
_entry.id   AF-A0A372M087-F1
#
_cell.length_a   1.000
_cell.length_b   1.000
_cell.length_c   1.000
_cell.angle_alpha   90.00
_cell.angle_beta   90.00
_cell.angle_gamma   90.00
#
_symmetry.space_group_name_H-M   'P 1'
#
loop_
_entity.id
_entity.type
_entity.pdbx_description
1 polymer ?
#
loop_
_entity_poly.entity_id
_entity_poly.type
_entity_poly.pdbx_seq_one_letter_code
_entity_poly.pdbx_strand_id
1 'polypeptide(L)'
;MKSSPFGPWRTAVGLGAVTAAAVLVRRDYRRWQSLGEGGIPWGVRGWIKMTGLRLRAGDPLDVAGFPDGAEHPDLKALPQRGARPRIAPHPVPHRQLDQDAPSGMLDRLQEVFDGELRARDGEVEERQSQFELHNPAFFVPAAVRRGDSVTGEVAHFHRPQGSLHLHLHPADVRPVVERGWGELHGLAGRLANLPASYTLLYAPRDAAELDAVRTILRATLDRATGDPADA
;
A
#
# COMPACT_ATOMS: atom_id res chain seq x y z
N MET A 1 55.51 -14.33 -31.33
CA MET A 1 54.60 -13.91 -30.23
C MET A 1 53.35 -13.31 -30.84
N LYS A 2 52.19 -13.98 -30.71
CA LYS A 2 50.91 -13.45 -31.23
C LYS A 2 50.36 -12.46 -30.21
N SER A 3 50.41 -11.17 -30.53
CA SER A 3 49.73 -10.12 -29.77
C SER A 3 48.22 -10.30 -29.86
N SER A 4 47.55 -10.37 -28.71
CA SER A 4 46.08 -10.48 -28.62
C SER A 4 45.40 -9.31 -29.35
N PRO A 5 44.36 -9.55 -30.17
CA PRO A 5 43.71 -8.51 -30.99
C PRO A 5 42.73 -7.62 -30.20
N PHE A 6 42.70 -7.74 -28.86
CA PHE A 6 41.76 -7.03 -28.02
C PHE A 6 42.47 -5.94 -27.22
N GLY A 7 42.32 -4.68 -27.65
CA GLY A 7 42.95 -3.52 -27.05
C GLY A 7 42.45 -3.18 -25.62
N PRO A 8 43.20 -2.36 -24.87
CA PRO A 8 42.99 -2.04 -23.44
C PRO A 8 41.69 -1.29 -23.12
N TRP A 9 40.92 -0.91 -24.14
CA TRP A 9 39.65 -0.18 -23.99
C TRP A 9 38.48 -1.10 -23.61
N ARG A 10 38.46 -2.37 -24.03
CA ARG A 10 37.38 -3.32 -23.68
C ARG A 10 37.42 -3.70 -22.19
N THR A 11 38.61 -3.79 -21.60
CA THR A 11 38.80 -4.07 -20.17
C THR A 11 38.45 -2.85 -19.31
N ALA A 12 38.80 -1.63 -19.73
CA ALA A 12 38.44 -0.40 -19.03
C ALA A 12 36.91 -0.13 -19.07
N VAL A 13 36.26 -0.34 -20.21
CA VAL A 13 34.79 -0.25 -20.34
C VAL A 13 34.09 -1.31 -19.50
N GLY A 14 34.62 -2.55 -19.48
CA GLY A 14 34.11 -3.63 -18.63
C GLY A 14 34.20 -3.31 -17.13
N LEU A 15 35.33 -2.76 -16.66
CA LEU A 15 35.52 -2.39 -15.26
C LEU A 15 34.63 -1.20 -14.84
N GLY A 16 34.46 -0.22 -15.74
CA GLY A 16 33.55 0.92 -15.53
C GLY A 16 32.09 0.48 -15.39
N ALA A 17 31.61 -0.40 -16.27
CA ALA A 17 30.25 -0.95 -16.20
C ALA A 17 30.01 -1.78 -14.92
N VAL A 18 30.96 -2.63 -14.52
CA VAL A 18 30.84 -3.42 -13.28
C VAL A 18 30.80 -2.51 -12.05
N THR A 19 31.63 -1.47 -12.02
CA THR A 19 31.65 -0.51 -10.91
C THR A 19 30.33 0.26 -10.83
N ALA A 20 29.81 0.75 -11.96
CA ALA A 20 28.53 1.43 -12.02
C ALA A 20 27.37 0.52 -11.56
N ALA A 21 27.35 -0.73 -12.02
CA ALA A 21 26.35 -1.72 -11.59
C ALA A 21 26.42 -1.98 -10.08
N ALA A 22 27.62 -2.13 -9.51
CA ALA A 22 27.81 -2.32 -8.08
C ALA A 22 27.31 -1.11 -7.26
N VAL A 23 27.54 0.11 -7.75
CA VAL A 23 27.01 1.34 -7.11
C VAL A 23 25.49 1.38 -7.15
N LEU A 24 24.88 1.04 -8.29
CA LEU A 24 23.42 1.02 -8.43
C LEU A 24 22.77 -0.05 -7.55
N VAL A 25 23.32 -1.26 -7.53
CA VAL A 25 22.86 -2.35 -6.63
C VAL A 25 22.97 -1.93 -5.17
N ARG A 26 24.10 -1.36 -4.75
CA ARG A 26 24.28 -0.88 -3.38
C ARG A 26 23.29 0.23 -3.03
N ARG A 27 23.00 1.14 -3.97
CA ARG A 27 22.04 2.23 -3.77
C ARG A 27 20.61 1.70 -3.65
N ASP A 28 20.21 0.77 -4.51
CA ASP A 28 18.89 0.13 -4.48
C ASP A 28 18.68 -0.64 -3.17
N TYR A 29 19.67 -1.46 -2.78
CA TYR A 29 19.65 -2.19 -1.51
C TYR A 29 19.50 -1.25 -0.31
N ARG A 30 20.29 -0.17 -0.25
CA ARG A 30 20.20 0.83 0.83
C ARG A 30 18.87 1.56 0.87
N ARG A 31 18.30 1.87 -0.31
CA ARG A 31 16.96 2.47 -0.42
C ARG A 31 15.88 1.53 0.09
N TRP A 32 15.98 0.24 -0.22
CA TRP A 32 15.06 -0.75 0.33
C TRP A 32 15.20 -0.86 1.85
N GLN A 33 16.44 -0.94 2.36
CA GLN A 33 16.68 -0.99 3.81
C GLN A 33 16.15 0.23 4.55
N SER A 34 16.22 1.43 3.96
CA SER A 34 15.70 2.65 4.57
C SER A 34 14.18 2.70 4.68
N LEU A 35 13.45 1.78 4.04
CA LEU A 35 12.00 1.66 4.20
C LEU A 35 11.61 1.01 5.53
N GLY A 36 12.60 0.50 6.29
CA GLY A 36 12.41 -0.18 7.56
C GLY A 36 12.14 -1.68 7.39
N GLU A 37 11.83 -2.31 8.51
CA GLU A 37 11.38 -3.71 8.53
C GLU A 37 9.95 -3.85 7.96
N GLY A 38 9.60 -5.08 7.63
CA GLY A 38 8.27 -5.48 7.15
C GLY A 38 8.17 -7.00 7.12
N GLY A 39 7.14 -7.56 6.47
CA GLY A 39 6.90 -9.00 6.43
C GLY A 39 7.95 -9.87 5.69
N ILE A 40 9.13 -9.34 5.35
CA ILE A 40 10.21 -10.05 4.65
C ILE A 40 11.54 -9.86 5.39
N PRO A 41 12.39 -10.91 5.51
CA PRO A 41 13.64 -10.83 6.26
C PRO A 41 14.52 -9.64 5.86
N TRP A 42 14.91 -8.83 6.84
CA TRP A 42 15.64 -7.57 6.64
C TRP A 42 17.13 -7.81 6.34
N GLY A 43 17.44 -8.23 5.11
CA GLY A 43 18.80 -8.54 4.65
C GLY A 43 18.88 -8.79 3.15
N VAL A 44 20.07 -9.15 2.64
CA VAL A 44 20.30 -9.37 1.19
C VAL A 44 19.34 -10.40 0.59
N ARG A 45 19.04 -11.48 1.33
CA ARG A 45 18.06 -12.49 0.89
C ARG A 45 16.66 -11.90 0.71
N GLY A 46 16.23 -11.05 1.64
CA GLY A 46 14.97 -10.31 1.53
C GLY A 46 14.98 -9.37 0.34
N TRP A 47 16.05 -8.60 0.15
CA TRP A 47 16.19 -7.71 -1.01
C TRP A 47 16.12 -8.43 -2.36
N ILE A 48 16.75 -9.61 -2.49
CA ILE A 48 16.65 -10.43 -3.72
C ILE A 48 15.20 -10.88 -3.94
N LYS A 49 14.53 -11.39 -2.90
CA LYS A 49 13.11 -11.76 -2.96
C LYS A 49 12.25 -10.55 -3.39
N MET A 50 12.51 -9.39 -2.79
CA MET A 50 11.81 -8.14 -3.10
C MET A 50 12.02 -7.67 -4.52
N THR A 51 13.24 -7.79 -5.02
CA THR A 51 13.55 -7.47 -6.43
C THR A 51 12.74 -8.37 -7.37
N GLY A 52 12.63 -9.66 -7.06
CA GLY A 52 11.79 -10.60 -7.83
C GLY A 52 10.28 -10.32 -7.74
N LEU A 53 9.79 -9.83 -6.60
CA LEU A 53 8.39 -9.41 -6.43
C LEU A 53 8.11 -8.11 -7.20
N ARG A 54 9.01 -7.14 -7.14
CA ARG A 54 8.93 -5.87 -7.89
C ARG A 54 8.76 -6.10 -9.39
N LEU A 55 9.46 -7.08 -9.96
CA LEU A 55 9.33 -7.43 -11.39
C LEU A 55 7.98 -8.07 -11.76
N ARG A 56 7.21 -8.52 -10.77
CA ARG A 56 5.88 -9.12 -10.96
C ARG A 56 4.75 -8.18 -10.55
N ALA A 57 5.08 -7.01 -10.00
CA ALA A 57 4.10 -6.04 -9.56
C ALA A 57 3.28 -5.53 -10.75
N GLY A 58 1.98 -5.36 -10.55
CA GLY A 58 1.10 -4.71 -11.52
C GLY A 58 1.27 -3.20 -11.52
N ASP A 59 0.63 -2.56 -12.50
CA ASP A 59 0.45 -1.10 -12.46
C ASP A 59 -0.50 -0.76 -11.29
N PRO A 60 -0.04 0.03 -10.29
CA PRO A 60 -0.85 0.35 -9.12
C PRO A 60 -2.02 1.30 -9.44
N LEU A 61 -2.05 1.91 -10.64
CA LEU A 61 -3.10 2.82 -11.07
C LEU A 61 -4.06 2.20 -12.09
N ASP A 62 -3.82 0.96 -12.52
CA ASP A 62 -4.71 0.26 -13.46
C ASP A 62 -5.95 -0.29 -12.73
N VAL A 63 -7.05 0.45 -12.87
CA VAL A 63 -8.35 0.09 -12.30
C VAL A 63 -9.33 -0.47 -13.34
N ALA A 64 -8.87 -0.74 -14.57
CA ALA A 64 -9.74 -1.14 -15.67
C ALA A 64 -10.51 -2.45 -15.39
N GLY A 65 -9.98 -3.32 -14.53
CA GLY A 65 -10.60 -4.60 -14.14
C GLY A 65 -11.65 -4.53 -13.03
N PHE A 66 -11.88 -3.37 -12.40
CA PHE A 66 -12.86 -3.24 -11.31
C PHE A 66 -14.26 -2.90 -11.85
N PRO A 67 -15.35 -3.26 -11.16
CA PRO A 67 -16.68 -2.83 -11.58
C PRO A 67 -16.78 -1.31 -11.57
N ASP A 68 -17.61 -0.79 -12.49
CA ASP A 68 -18.00 0.61 -12.53
C ASP A 68 -19.49 0.71 -12.20
N GLY A 69 -19.86 1.75 -11.47
CA GLY A 69 -21.15 1.85 -10.81
C GLY A 69 -21.28 0.92 -9.59
N ALA A 70 -22.21 1.25 -8.71
CA ALA A 70 -22.43 0.62 -7.40
C ALA A 70 -21.35 0.93 -6.35
N GLU A 71 -20.56 1.99 -6.54
CA GLU A 71 -19.73 2.54 -5.49
C GLU A 71 -20.56 3.02 -4.30
N HIS A 72 -19.95 2.96 -3.11
CA HIS A 72 -20.58 3.43 -1.89
C HIS A 72 -21.05 4.89 -2.05
N PRO A 73 -22.29 5.25 -1.65
CA PRO A 73 -22.86 6.57 -1.92
C PRO A 73 -21.95 7.75 -1.52
N ASP A 74 -21.28 7.63 -0.38
CA ASP A 74 -20.38 8.67 0.12
C ASP A 74 -19.12 8.87 -0.74
N LEU A 75 -18.72 7.87 -1.53
CA LEU A 75 -17.56 7.95 -2.42
C LEU A 75 -17.87 8.69 -3.71
N LYS A 76 -19.15 8.84 -4.08
CA LYS A 76 -19.58 9.59 -5.26
C LYS A 76 -19.19 11.05 -5.18
N ALA A 77 -19.24 11.61 -3.98
CA ALA A 77 -18.94 13.01 -3.69
C ALA A 77 -17.48 13.25 -3.25
N LEU A 78 -16.61 12.24 -3.34
CA LEU A 78 -15.20 12.44 -3.01
C LEU A 78 -14.60 13.57 -3.86
N PRO A 79 -13.88 14.52 -3.26
CA PRO A 79 -13.21 15.56 -4.00
C PRO A 79 -12.00 15.00 -4.77
N GLN A 80 -11.54 15.72 -5.79
CA GLN A 80 -10.28 15.39 -6.44
C GLN A 80 -9.12 15.75 -5.49
N ARG A 81 -8.28 14.76 -5.16
CA ARG A 81 -7.01 15.02 -4.47
C ARG A 81 -6.04 15.70 -5.43
N GLY A 82 -5.19 16.56 -4.88
CA GLY A 82 -4.07 17.16 -5.61
C GLY A 82 -2.98 16.13 -5.99
N ALA A 83 -1.74 16.60 -6.13
CA ALA A 83 -0.63 15.75 -6.54
C ALA A 83 -0.46 14.48 -5.67
N ARG A 84 -0.34 13.32 -6.31
CA ARG A 84 -0.01 12.04 -5.64
C ARG A 84 1.38 12.09 -5.01
N PRO A 85 1.60 11.41 -3.89
CA PRO A 85 2.95 11.24 -3.37
C PRO A 85 3.75 10.27 -4.24
N ARG A 86 5.07 10.25 -4.02
CA ARG A 86 5.92 9.19 -4.58
C ARG A 86 5.82 7.96 -3.69
N ILE A 87 5.65 6.80 -4.31
CA ILE A 87 5.64 5.50 -3.64
C ILE A 87 6.96 4.76 -3.90
N ALA A 88 7.42 4.01 -2.90
CA ALA A 88 8.63 3.23 -3.00
C ALA A 88 8.48 2.14 -4.08
N PRO A 89 9.48 1.92 -4.94
CA PRO A 89 9.40 0.89 -5.98
C PRO A 89 9.45 -0.54 -5.44
N HIS A 90 9.67 -0.71 -4.13
CA HIS A 90 9.69 -2.02 -3.48
C HIS A 90 8.32 -2.29 -2.87
N PRO A 91 7.61 -3.35 -3.30
CA PRO A 91 6.24 -3.56 -2.84
C PRO A 91 6.12 -4.00 -1.36
N VAL A 92 7.22 -4.38 -0.70
CA VAL A 92 7.23 -4.78 0.72
C VAL A 92 8.57 -4.32 1.36
N PRO A 93 8.52 -3.53 2.44
CA PRO A 93 7.33 -2.85 2.93
C PRO A 93 6.80 -1.84 1.87
N HIS A 94 5.48 -1.74 1.70
CA HIS A 94 4.88 -0.77 0.79
C HIS A 94 4.82 0.59 1.50
N ARG A 95 5.65 1.55 1.04
CA ARG A 95 5.83 2.82 1.73
C ARG A 95 5.67 3.99 0.77
N GLN A 96 4.95 5.01 1.23
CA GLN A 96 4.98 6.34 0.64
C GLN A 96 6.33 7.00 0.99
N LEU A 97 6.82 7.93 0.17
CA LEU A 97 8.17 8.53 0.29
C LEU A 97 8.17 10.03 0.57
N ASP A 98 7.03 10.69 0.40
CA ASP A 98 6.83 12.11 0.67
C ASP A 98 5.35 12.37 0.97
N GLN A 99 5.01 13.63 1.30
CA GLN A 99 3.66 14.03 1.72
C GLN A 99 3.17 13.32 2.98
N ASP A 100 4.07 13.03 3.91
CA ASP A 100 3.73 12.46 5.21
C ASP A 100 2.74 13.35 5.97
N ALA A 101 1.94 12.74 6.83
CA ALA A 101 1.03 13.43 7.72
C ALA A 101 1.82 14.41 8.62
N PRO A 102 1.43 15.70 8.69
CA PRO A 102 2.15 16.68 9.50
C PRO A 102 1.95 16.42 11.01
N SER A 103 2.70 17.15 11.83
CA SER A 103 2.59 17.07 13.29
C SER A 103 1.15 17.16 13.79
N GLY A 104 0.76 16.27 14.70
CA GLY A 104 -0.60 16.17 15.25
C GLY A 104 -1.62 15.49 14.32
N MET A 105 -1.32 15.29 13.04
CA MET A 105 -2.25 14.63 12.12
C MET A 105 -2.40 13.14 12.38
N LEU A 106 -1.33 12.47 12.83
CA LEU A 106 -1.41 11.07 13.25
C LEU A 106 -2.34 10.87 14.45
N ASP A 107 -2.36 11.81 15.40
CA ASP A 107 -3.23 11.72 16.57
C ASP A 107 -4.68 11.91 16.13
N ARG A 108 -4.95 12.86 15.23
CA ARG A 108 -6.27 13.02 14.63
C ARG A 108 -6.71 11.82 13.79
N LEU A 109 -5.76 11.17 13.10
CA LEU A 109 -6.04 9.92 12.38
C LEU A 109 -6.35 8.78 13.35
N GLN A 110 -5.63 8.68 14.47
CA GLN A 110 -5.94 7.72 15.54
C GLN A 110 -7.33 8.01 16.13
N GLU A 111 -7.70 9.27 16.38
CA GLU A 111 -9.04 9.64 16.85
C GLU A 111 -10.15 9.20 15.88
N VAL A 112 -9.89 9.27 14.57
CA VAL A 112 -10.80 8.74 13.55
C VAL A 112 -10.96 7.23 13.71
N PHE A 113 -9.86 6.49 13.78
CA PHE A 113 -9.90 5.04 14.00
C PHE A 113 -10.64 4.69 15.30
N ASP A 114 -10.26 5.29 16.42
CA ASP A 114 -10.90 5.05 17.72
C ASP A 114 -12.41 5.36 17.68
N GLY A 115 -12.82 6.39 16.92
CA GLY A 115 -14.21 6.74 16.70
C GLY A 115 -14.98 5.63 15.97
N GLU A 116 -14.41 5.09 14.88
CA GLU A 116 -15.03 4.00 14.11
C GLU A 116 -15.07 2.69 14.90
N LEU A 117 -14.03 2.39 15.70
CA LEU A 117 -13.99 1.22 16.57
C LEU A 117 -15.11 1.26 17.63
N ARG A 118 -15.31 2.42 18.28
CA ARG A 118 -16.41 2.60 19.25
C ARG A 118 -17.78 2.55 18.59
N ALA A 119 -17.92 3.08 17.38
CA ALA A 119 -19.20 3.11 16.67
C ALA A 119 -19.65 1.74 16.16
N ARG A 120 -18.72 0.80 15.96
CA ARG A 120 -18.97 -0.57 15.46
C ARG A 120 -18.58 -1.63 16.50
N ASP A 121 -18.90 -1.34 17.76
CA ASP A 121 -18.62 -2.25 18.87
C ASP A 121 -19.24 -3.63 18.62
N GLY A 122 -18.42 -4.68 18.74
CA GLY A 122 -18.79 -6.05 18.44
C GLY A 122 -18.73 -6.48 16.96
N GLU A 123 -18.55 -5.55 16.02
CA GLU A 123 -18.41 -5.85 14.58
C GLU A 123 -16.97 -5.70 14.08
N VAL A 124 -16.24 -4.71 14.63
CA VAL A 124 -14.85 -4.41 14.31
C VAL A 124 -13.97 -4.67 15.53
N GLU A 125 -12.86 -5.37 15.34
CA GLU A 125 -11.87 -5.67 16.38
C GLU A 125 -10.54 -5.00 16.05
N GLU A 126 -9.84 -4.44 17.04
CA GLU A 126 -8.47 -3.97 16.87
C GLU A 126 -7.47 -5.04 17.36
N ARG A 127 -6.53 -5.42 16.49
CA ARG A 127 -5.44 -6.36 16.80
C ARG A 127 -4.16 -5.94 16.07
N GLN A 128 -3.02 -6.54 16.39
CA GLN A 128 -1.78 -6.32 15.65
C GLN A 128 -1.94 -6.78 14.18
N SER A 129 -1.56 -5.94 13.22
CA SER A 129 -1.59 -6.23 11.78
C SER A 129 -0.81 -7.51 11.45
N GLN A 130 -1.38 -8.37 10.62
CA GLN A 130 -0.71 -9.56 10.08
C GLN A 130 0.13 -9.24 8.84
N PHE A 131 -0.15 -8.14 8.15
CA PHE A 131 0.61 -7.71 6.98
C PHE A 131 1.82 -6.86 7.36
N GLU A 132 1.63 -5.89 8.25
CA GLU A 132 2.66 -4.92 8.62
C GLU A 132 3.43 -5.32 9.88
N LEU A 133 2.84 -6.15 10.74
CA LEU A 133 3.42 -6.76 11.95
C LEU A 133 3.75 -5.79 13.08
N HIS A 134 3.60 -4.46 12.94
CA HIS A 134 4.02 -3.50 13.97
C HIS A 134 2.92 -2.52 14.37
N ASN A 135 1.95 -2.26 13.49
CA ASN A 135 0.83 -1.36 13.77
C ASN A 135 -0.46 -2.13 14.10
N PRO A 136 -1.34 -1.55 14.94
CA PRO A 136 -2.71 -2.03 15.09
C PRO A 136 -3.46 -1.96 13.76
N ALA A 137 -4.39 -2.88 13.56
CA ALA A 137 -5.25 -3.01 12.42
C ALA A 137 -6.66 -3.38 12.85
N PHE A 138 -7.63 -2.99 12.03
CA PHE A 138 -9.03 -3.37 12.16
C PHE A 138 -9.27 -4.69 11.46
N PHE A 139 -9.95 -5.57 12.18
CA PHE A 139 -10.39 -6.88 11.74
C PHE A 139 -11.91 -6.96 11.78
N VAL A 140 -12.50 -7.51 10.72
CA VAL A 140 -13.95 -7.72 10.61
C VAL A 140 -14.22 -9.20 10.38
N PRO A 141 -14.72 -9.95 11.39
CA PRO A 141 -15.01 -11.38 11.25
C PRO A 141 -16.00 -11.71 10.13
N ALA A 142 -16.93 -10.80 9.83
CA ALA A 142 -17.89 -10.97 8.73
C ALA A 142 -17.21 -11.03 7.35
N ALA A 143 -16.14 -10.25 7.13
CA ALA A 143 -15.37 -10.26 5.90
C ALA A 143 -14.70 -11.62 5.64
N VAL A 144 -14.30 -12.34 6.69
CA VAL A 144 -13.79 -13.71 6.57
C VAL A 144 -14.88 -14.68 6.14
N ARG A 145 -16.07 -14.60 6.78
CA ARG A 145 -17.19 -15.49 6.47
C ARG A 145 -17.68 -15.34 5.03
N ARG A 146 -17.64 -14.13 4.47
CA ARG A 146 -17.99 -13.85 3.08
C ARG A 146 -16.89 -14.17 2.07
N GLY A 147 -15.65 -14.37 2.55
CA GLY A 147 -14.49 -14.62 1.69
C GLY A 147 -13.85 -13.34 1.12
N ASP A 148 -14.22 -12.17 1.61
CA ASP A 148 -13.68 -10.86 1.20
C ASP A 148 -12.25 -10.64 1.74
N SER A 149 -11.94 -11.23 2.89
CA SER A 149 -10.62 -11.17 3.52
C SER A 149 -10.22 -12.53 4.09
N VAL A 150 -9.01 -13.00 3.77
CA VAL A 150 -8.49 -14.27 4.29
C VAL A 150 -8.23 -14.20 5.80
N THR A 151 -7.74 -13.06 6.28
CA THR A 151 -7.33 -12.85 7.68
C THR A 151 -8.40 -12.13 8.50
N GLY A 152 -9.31 -11.43 7.82
CA GLY A 152 -10.26 -10.51 8.43
C GLY A 152 -9.71 -9.11 8.59
N GLU A 153 -8.41 -8.89 8.40
CA GLU A 153 -7.81 -7.54 8.40
C GLU A 153 -8.39 -6.73 7.24
N VAL A 154 -8.86 -5.52 7.51
CA VAL A 154 -9.49 -4.64 6.51
C VAL A 154 -8.92 -3.24 6.48
N ALA A 155 -8.32 -2.75 7.57
CA ALA A 155 -7.75 -1.41 7.60
C ALA A 155 -6.61 -1.29 8.62
N HIS A 156 -5.53 -0.62 8.25
CA HIS A 156 -4.52 -0.14 9.18
C HIS A 156 -3.81 1.09 8.62
N PHE A 157 -3.07 1.80 9.47
CA PHE A 157 -2.24 2.91 9.02
C PHE A 157 -0.80 2.80 9.50
N HIS A 158 0.10 3.34 8.68
CA HIS A 158 1.54 3.27 8.89
C HIS A 158 1.99 4.41 9.79
N ARG A 159 2.71 4.08 10.86
CA ARG A 159 3.41 5.06 11.69
C ARG A 159 4.88 5.15 11.28
N PRO A 160 5.51 6.34 11.29
CA PRO A 160 4.93 7.65 11.61
C PRO A 160 4.38 8.41 10.37
N GLN A 161 4.24 7.77 9.21
CA GLN A 161 3.92 8.48 7.96
C GLN A 161 2.45 8.88 7.81
N GLY A 162 1.52 8.04 8.27
CA GLY A 162 0.07 8.26 8.18
C GLY A 162 -0.62 7.71 6.92
N SER A 163 0.10 7.07 5.99
CA SER A 163 -0.53 6.34 4.87
C SER A 163 -1.28 5.11 5.38
N LEU A 164 -2.29 4.63 4.68
CA LEU A 164 -3.14 3.54 5.14
C LEU A 164 -3.17 2.38 4.16
N HIS A 165 -3.41 1.18 4.66
CA HIS A 165 -3.84 0.06 3.85
C HIS A 165 -5.29 -0.26 4.12
N LEU A 166 -6.07 -0.44 3.05
CA LEU A 166 -7.49 -0.73 3.10
C LEU A 166 -7.83 -1.91 2.18
N HIS A 167 -8.74 -2.77 2.64
CA HIS A 167 -9.44 -3.76 1.82
C HIS A 167 -10.72 -3.10 1.26
N LEU A 168 -10.58 -2.34 0.17
CA LEU A 168 -11.74 -1.73 -0.47
C LEU A 168 -12.66 -2.79 -1.06
N HIS A 169 -13.97 -2.52 -1.09
CA HIS A 169 -14.87 -3.27 -1.95
C HIS A 169 -14.49 -3.02 -3.43
N PRO A 170 -14.59 -4.01 -4.34
CA PRO A 170 -14.20 -3.83 -5.74
C PRO A 170 -14.85 -2.62 -6.43
N ALA A 171 -16.11 -2.31 -6.14
CA ALA A 171 -16.82 -1.14 -6.69
C ALA A 171 -16.29 0.21 -6.18
N ASP A 172 -15.60 0.21 -5.04
CA ASP A 172 -15.09 1.44 -4.40
C ASP A 172 -13.66 1.77 -4.84
N VAL A 173 -12.98 0.87 -5.56
CA VAL A 173 -11.60 1.06 -6.02
C VAL A 173 -11.49 2.22 -7.02
N ARG A 174 -12.29 2.19 -8.09
CA ARG A 174 -12.26 3.24 -9.14
C ARG A 174 -12.42 4.64 -8.57
N PRO A 175 -13.48 4.96 -7.79
CA PRO A 175 -13.68 6.32 -7.32
C PRO A 175 -12.55 6.80 -6.40
N VAL A 176 -11.96 5.91 -5.58
CA VAL A 176 -10.84 6.25 -4.69
C VAL A 176 -9.55 6.49 -5.48
N VAL A 177 -9.20 5.57 -6.38
CA VAL A 177 -7.95 5.66 -7.14
C VAL A 177 -8.05 6.79 -8.15
N GLU A 178 -9.07 6.87 -9.00
CA GLU A 178 -9.16 7.90 -10.06
C GLU A 178 -9.18 9.33 -9.50
N ARG A 179 -9.81 9.55 -8.34
CA ARG A 179 -9.81 10.84 -7.64
C ARG A 179 -8.51 11.16 -6.92
N GLY A 180 -7.50 10.29 -7.00
CA GLY A 180 -6.16 10.59 -6.52
C GLY A 180 -5.87 10.24 -5.06
N TRP A 181 -6.76 9.55 -4.36
CA TRP A 181 -6.65 9.31 -2.92
C TRP A 181 -5.75 8.13 -2.55
N GLY A 182 -5.56 7.18 -3.46
CA GLY A 182 -4.72 6.02 -3.25
C GLY A 182 -4.34 5.33 -4.54
N GLU A 183 -3.64 4.21 -4.39
CA GLU A 183 -3.25 3.31 -5.48
C GLU A 183 -3.27 1.85 -5.01
N LEU A 184 -3.51 0.92 -5.93
CA LEU A 184 -3.50 -0.50 -5.63
C LEU A 184 -2.11 -0.93 -5.11
N HIS A 185 -2.08 -1.88 -4.19
CA HIS A 185 -0.84 -2.54 -3.84
C HIS A 185 -0.29 -3.28 -5.06
N GLY A 186 0.98 -3.10 -5.43
CA GLY A 186 1.54 -3.71 -6.65
C GLY A 186 1.43 -5.25 -6.73
N LEU A 187 1.23 -5.91 -5.59
CA LEU A 187 1.01 -7.37 -5.49
C LEU A 187 -0.47 -7.78 -5.27
N ALA A 188 -1.40 -6.84 -5.27
CA ALA A 188 -2.84 -7.10 -5.14
C ALA A 188 -3.32 -8.06 -6.24
N GLY A 189 -4.09 -9.09 -5.86
CA GLY A 189 -4.58 -10.13 -6.78
C GLY A 189 -3.50 -11.06 -7.35
N ARG A 190 -2.23 -10.90 -6.94
CA ARG A 190 -1.08 -11.70 -7.43
C ARG A 190 -0.53 -12.65 -6.36
N LEU A 191 -0.89 -12.42 -5.11
CA LEU A 191 -0.62 -13.31 -3.97
C LEU A 191 -1.95 -13.77 -3.38
N ALA A 192 -2.03 -15.05 -3.00
CA ALA A 192 -3.27 -15.66 -2.54
C ALA A 192 -3.92 -14.96 -1.32
N ASN A 193 -3.12 -14.27 -0.51
CA ASN A 193 -3.56 -13.55 0.69
C ASN A 193 -3.77 -12.04 0.46
N LEU A 194 -3.63 -11.54 -0.77
CA LEU A 194 -3.86 -10.12 -1.11
C LEU A 194 -5.01 -10.01 -2.11
N PRO A 195 -6.20 -9.53 -1.67
CA PRO A 195 -7.30 -9.23 -2.57
C PRO A 195 -6.87 -8.29 -3.71
N ALA A 196 -7.54 -8.39 -4.85
CA ALA A 196 -7.27 -7.49 -5.99
C ALA A 196 -7.49 -6.01 -5.63
N SER A 197 -8.45 -5.72 -4.75
CA SER A 197 -8.80 -4.36 -4.29
C SER A 197 -7.93 -3.84 -3.13
N TYR A 198 -6.88 -4.56 -2.74
CA TYR A 198 -6.01 -4.12 -1.65
C TYR A 198 -5.28 -2.83 -2.04
N THR A 199 -5.55 -1.75 -1.30
CA THR A 199 -5.20 -0.38 -1.70
C THR A 199 -4.31 0.26 -0.64
N LEU A 200 -3.30 1.03 -1.09
CA LEU A 200 -2.59 2.01 -0.28
C LEU A 200 -3.30 3.36 -0.41
N LEU A 201 -3.89 3.85 0.67
CA LEU A 201 -4.42 5.21 0.77
C LEU A 201 -3.31 6.15 1.22
N TYR A 202 -3.22 7.33 0.60
CA TYR A 202 -2.17 8.28 0.92
C TYR A 202 -2.40 8.98 2.25
N ALA A 203 -1.32 9.40 2.90
CA ALA A 203 -1.39 10.11 4.18
C ALA A 203 -2.16 11.45 4.02
N PRO A 204 -3.06 11.79 4.96
CA PRO A 204 -3.74 13.09 4.94
C PRO A 204 -2.78 14.21 5.32
N ARG A 205 -2.78 15.29 4.53
CA ARG A 205 -1.89 16.45 4.74
C ARG A 205 -2.54 17.57 5.54
N ASP A 206 -3.86 17.62 5.57
CA ASP A 206 -4.65 18.65 6.22
C ASP A 206 -6.01 18.11 6.69
N ALA A 207 -6.83 18.98 7.27
CA ALA A 207 -8.14 18.60 7.79
C ALA A 207 -9.12 18.13 6.69
N ALA A 208 -9.07 18.74 5.50
CA ALA A 208 -9.96 18.36 4.41
C ALA A 208 -9.58 16.98 3.84
N GLU A 209 -8.29 16.70 3.75
CA GLU A 209 -7.83 15.35 3.39
C GLU A 209 -8.15 14.32 4.46
N LEU A 210 -8.07 14.68 5.75
CA LEU A 210 -8.48 13.80 6.83
C LEU A 210 -9.98 13.46 6.74
N ASP A 211 -10.82 14.42 6.39
CA ASP A 211 -12.26 14.17 6.19
C ASP A 211 -12.52 13.20 5.03
N ALA A 212 -11.79 13.33 3.92
CA ALA A 212 -11.89 12.37 2.81
C ALA A 212 -11.37 10.97 3.20
N VAL A 213 -10.25 10.89 3.92
CA VAL A 213 -9.73 9.63 4.47
C VAL A 213 -10.74 8.98 5.41
N ARG A 214 -11.39 9.76 6.27
CA ARG A 214 -12.48 9.29 7.14
C ARG A 214 -13.64 8.73 6.33
N THR A 215 -14.08 9.42 5.28
CA THR A 215 -15.15 8.94 4.38
C THR A 215 -14.78 7.61 3.73
N ILE A 216 -13.54 7.47 3.23
CA ILE A 216 -13.08 6.24 2.59
C ILE A 216 -12.98 5.09 3.60
N LEU A 217 -12.45 5.35 4.81
CA LEU A 217 -12.42 4.37 5.88
C LEU A 217 -13.82 3.90 6.26
N ARG A 218 -14.78 4.81 6.42
CA ARG A 218 -16.18 4.50 6.72
C ARG A 218 -16.80 3.60 5.66
N ALA A 219 -16.71 3.99 4.38
CA ALA A 219 -17.21 3.16 3.29
C ALA A 219 -16.58 1.76 3.28
N THR A 220 -15.27 1.68 3.57
CA THR A 220 -14.55 0.39 3.69
C THR A 220 -15.15 -0.46 4.80
N LEU A 221 -15.38 0.13 5.98
CA LEU A 221 -15.95 -0.56 7.13
C LEU A 221 -17.42 -0.94 6.91
N ASP A 222 -18.23 -0.07 6.33
CA ASP A 222 -19.64 -0.34 6.03
C ASP A 222 -19.78 -1.53 5.07
N ARG A 223 -18.92 -1.62 4.06
CA ARG A 223 -18.83 -2.80 3.18
C ARG A 223 -18.35 -4.04 3.92
N ALA A 224 -17.38 -3.88 4.81
CA ALA A 224 -16.80 -5.00 5.55
C ALA A 224 -17.80 -5.57 6.58
N THR A 225 -18.59 -4.75 7.24
CA THR A 225 -19.55 -5.18 8.27
C THR A 225 -20.95 -5.45 7.72
N GLY A 226 -21.33 -4.82 6.60
CA GLY A 226 -22.63 -4.96 5.96
C GLY A 226 -23.00 -6.38 5.51
N ASP A 227 -24.31 -6.62 5.40
CA ASP A 227 -24.84 -7.91 4.97
C ASP A 227 -24.71 -8.05 3.43
N PRO A 228 -24.49 -9.26 2.87
CA PRO A 228 -24.31 -9.47 1.44
C PRO A 228 -25.49 -9.00 0.57
N ALA A 229 -26.66 -8.79 1.19
CA ALA A 229 -27.89 -8.38 0.50
C ALA A 229 -27.90 -6.89 0.09
N ASP A 230 -26.99 -6.08 0.64
CA ASP A 230 -26.88 -4.64 0.38
C ASP A 230 -25.74 -4.27 -0.60
N ALA A 231 -25.10 -5.27 -1.21
CA ALA A 231 -23.93 -5.12 -2.09
C ALA A 231 -24.26 -5.02 -3.59
#